data_AF-A0A1N6M7U6-F1
#
_entry.id   AF-A0A1N6M7U6-F1
#
_cell.length_a   1.000
_cell.length_b   1.000
_cell.length_c   1.000
_cell.angle_alpha   90.00
_cell.angle_beta   90.00
_cell.angle_gamma   90.00
#
_symmetry.space_group_name_H-M   'P 1'
#
loop_
_entity.id
_entity.type
_entity.pdbx_description
1 polymer ?
#
loop_
_entity_poly.entity_id
_entity_poly.type
_entity_poly.pdbx_seq_one_letter_code
_entity_poly.pdbx_strand_id
1 'polypeptide(L)'
;MMMNLKRLNFTLLEPETFFEKEISNLKKLSNELSVWANKAGTNNQRFNRALDEVQDAIRFKRPLEETLCSKTHVRAFALSLESDTDNKIKITQRLLDAITQIVIKPTSLLIESLFQHFLKKFDELGDIVATGAWLHKSMKGRGIELKHGNEILSENGPQWLANQAIQQNIDFDQLVRELKLDRYSSGKFITLAQSIYYVERLKTITLNQGHELLHEVQKPNVYQARYDSESLLGHKILEILISRAQGTAIDDSWLNVIMAIAGDPRIPKSHERYIKWWSHIHPTLIQTVRGWLSKLDLRLFLEALDDFAKTSHDSELRRMYPARKQFLEGLFDAGLITHTRLYMSRQADYFLKRNYDKNHLPNYSLVSNGDKSIIYVQLTGAHLIEGSHSCYLWMYKHLDPEVCVFNYDISQPTYSQLTSGINHQMLQISEDMRAKAKITHSPTNFSWQRKALTTLRELGVKVTPKDVLSDKDYKQFKQQFGTREWQ
;
A
#
# COMPACT_ATOMS: atom_id res chain seq x y z
N MET A 1 -45.44 35.05 30.70
CA MET A 1 -46.19 35.26 29.45
C MET A 1 -45.89 34.07 28.54
N MET A 2 -46.74 33.04 28.53
CA MET A 2 -46.57 31.87 27.64
C MET A 2 -47.21 32.20 26.29
N MET A 3 -46.40 32.22 25.23
CA MET A 3 -46.88 32.36 23.86
C MET A 3 -47.56 31.05 23.44
N ASN A 4 -48.86 31.14 23.12
CA ASN A 4 -49.66 30.04 22.62
C ASN A 4 -49.36 29.88 21.11
N LEU A 5 -48.56 28.87 20.74
CA LEU A 5 -48.29 28.53 19.35
C LEU A 5 -49.53 27.84 18.75
N LYS A 6 -50.15 28.48 17.74
CA LYS A 6 -51.21 27.88 16.93
C LYS A 6 -50.65 26.66 16.19
N ARG A 7 -51.27 25.49 16.38
CA ARG A 7 -50.96 24.27 15.61
C ARG A 7 -51.19 24.53 14.11
N LEU A 8 -50.17 24.28 13.30
CA LEU A 8 -50.28 24.15 11.85
C LEU A 8 -50.90 22.79 11.54
N ASN A 9 -52.12 22.78 11.00
CA ASN A 9 -52.72 21.58 10.41
C ASN A 9 -52.16 21.43 9.00
N PHE A 10 -51.39 20.39 8.75
CA PHE A 10 -51.07 19.93 7.39
C PHE A 10 -51.61 18.51 7.22
N THR A 11 -52.31 18.30 6.11
CA THR A 11 -52.77 16.98 5.67
C THR A 11 -51.69 16.41 4.77
N LEU A 12 -51.01 15.36 5.20
CA LEU A 12 -50.19 14.56 4.29
C LEU A 12 -51.15 13.80 3.37
N LEU A 13 -51.11 14.09 2.06
CA LEU A 13 -51.73 13.23 1.06
C LEU A 13 -51.07 11.85 1.15
N GLU A 14 -51.87 10.79 1.12
CA GLU A 14 -51.39 9.44 1.41
C GLU A 14 -50.22 9.02 0.48
N PRO A 15 -49.17 8.39 1.02
CA PRO A 15 -47.93 8.06 0.29
C PRO A 15 -48.15 7.24 -0.99
N GLU A 16 -49.27 6.53 -1.06
CA GLU A 16 -49.61 5.60 -2.14
C GLU A 16 -49.80 6.31 -3.48
N THR A 17 -50.31 7.54 -3.47
CA THR A 17 -50.57 8.34 -4.69
C THR A 17 -49.29 8.83 -5.39
N PHE A 18 -48.18 8.96 -4.64
CA PHE A 18 -46.92 9.49 -5.19
C PHE A 18 -46.13 8.46 -6.01
N PHE A 19 -46.35 7.17 -5.76
CA PHE A 19 -45.59 6.08 -6.38
C PHE A 19 -46.44 5.15 -7.24
N GLU A 20 -47.73 5.43 -7.41
CA GLU A 20 -48.66 4.59 -8.17
C GLU A 20 -48.15 4.28 -9.59
N LYS A 21 -47.54 5.28 -10.24
CA LYS A 21 -47.00 5.15 -11.60
C LYS A 21 -45.75 4.28 -11.63
N GLU A 22 -44.86 4.45 -10.67
CA GLU A 22 -43.61 3.69 -10.49
C GLU A 22 -43.92 2.23 -10.11
N ILE A 23 -44.90 2.01 -9.22
CA ILE A 23 -45.40 0.69 -8.82
C ILE A 23 -46.07 -0.01 -10.02
N SER A 24 -46.86 0.71 -10.81
CA SER A 24 -47.49 0.18 -12.02
C SER A 24 -46.44 -0.21 -13.08
N ASN A 25 -45.42 0.63 -13.27
CA ASN A 25 -44.29 0.32 -14.16
C ASN A 25 -43.48 -0.90 -13.69
N LEU A 26 -43.21 -1.01 -12.38
CA LEU A 26 -42.55 -2.18 -11.79
C LEU A 26 -43.37 -3.45 -11.98
N LYS A 27 -44.69 -3.41 -11.77
CA LYS A 27 -45.59 -4.55 -12.02
C LYS A 27 -45.60 -4.94 -13.49
N LYS A 28 -45.58 -3.97 -14.40
CA LYS A 28 -45.52 -4.23 -15.85
C LYS A 28 -44.21 -4.90 -16.25
N LEU A 29 -43.08 -4.36 -15.81
CA LEU A 29 -41.75 -4.95 -16.01
C LEU A 29 -41.66 -6.36 -15.42
N SER A 30 -42.19 -6.57 -14.21
CA SER A 30 -42.25 -7.89 -13.55
C SER A 30 -43.10 -8.89 -14.34
N ASN A 31 -44.23 -8.47 -14.90
CA ASN A 31 -45.08 -9.33 -15.74
C ASN A 31 -44.42 -9.64 -17.08
N GLU A 32 -43.75 -8.67 -17.70
CA GLU A 32 -42.96 -8.89 -18.91
C GLU A 32 -41.81 -9.88 -18.64
N LEU A 33 -41.12 -9.75 -17.50
CA LEU A 33 -40.09 -10.69 -17.03
C LEU A 33 -40.64 -12.10 -16.80
N SER A 34 -41.82 -12.24 -16.20
CA SER A 34 -42.44 -13.56 -15.97
C SER A 34 -42.90 -14.22 -17.27
N VAL A 35 -43.43 -13.45 -18.22
CA VAL A 35 -43.79 -13.93 -19.56
C VAL A 35 -42.54 -14.34 -20.34
N TRP A 36 -41.44 -13.59 -20.21
CA TRP A 36 -40.15 -13.96 -20.79
C TRP A 36 -39.56 -15.20 -20.13
N ALA A 37 -39.64 -15.35 -18.80
CA ALA A 37 -39.20 -16.55 -18.08
C ALA A 37 -39.99 -17.79 -18.51
N ASN A 38 -41.31 -17.65 -18.70
CA ASN A 38 -42.19 -18.72 -19.17
C ASN A 38 -41.92 -19.09 -20.64
N LYS A 39 -41.70 -18.11 -21.53
CA LYS A 39 -41.25 -18.36 -22.92
C LYS A 39 -39.83 -18.95 -22.98
N ALA A 40 -39.01 -18.60 -22.00
CA ALA A 40 -37.69 -19.18 -21.82
C ALA A 40 -37.79 -20.62 -21.26
N GLY A 41 -38.93 -21.15 -20.81
CA GLY A 41 -39.04 -22.56 -20.44
C GLY A 41 -38.26 -22.98 -19.19
N THR A 42 -37.88 -22.03 -18.33
CA THR A 42 -37.22 -22.28 -17.03
C THR A 42 -38.19 -22.75 -15.95
N ASN A 43 -39.50 -22.71 -16.21
CA ASN A 43 -40.56 -23.10 -15.28
C ASN A 43 -41.21 -24.46 -15.66
N ASN A 44 -40.39 -25.40 -16.14
CA ASN A 44 -40.83 -26.71 -16.66
C ASN A 44 -40.20 -27.84 -15.83
N GLN A 45 -40.99 -28.82 -15.37
CA GLN A 45 -40.50 -29.99 -14.63
C GLN A 45 -39.33 -30.71 -15.33
N ARG A 46 -39.33 -30.77 -16.66
CA ARG A 46 -38.22 -31.37 -17.42
C ARG A 46 -36.92 -30.58 -17.29
N PHE A 47 -37.02 -29.25 -17.21
CA PHE A 47 -35.85 -28.39 -17.02
C PHE A 47 -35.32 -28.52 -15.59
N ASN A 48 -36.18 -28.48 -14.58
CA ASN A 48 -35.77 -28.64 -13.18
C ASN A 48 -35.07 -29.99 -12.95
N ARG A 49 -35.62 -31.08 -13.50
CA ARG A 49 -34.98 -32.39 -13.44
C ARG A 49 -33.59 -32.40 -14.09
N ALA A 50 -33.45 -31.81 -15.27
CA ALA A 50 -32.16 -31.71 -15.95
C ALA A 50 -31.15 -30.85 -15.17
N LEU A 51 -31.64 -29.82 -14.47
CA LEU A 51 -30.81 -28.99 -13.58
C LEU A 51 -30.32 -29.77 -12.37
N ASP A 52 -31.21 -30.52 -11.71
CA ASP A 52 -30.85 -31.39 -10.58
C ASP A 52 -29.83 -32.44 -11.01
N GLU A 53 -30.05 -33.11 -12.14
CA GLU A 53 -29.14 -34.14 -12.68
C GLU A 53 -27.73 -33.56 -12.99
N VAL A 54 -27.66 -32.37 -13.59
CA VAL A 54 -26.39 -31.68 -13.84
C VAL A 54 -25.72 -31.23 -12.56
N GLN A 55 -26.46 -30.64 -11.62
CA GLN A 55 -25.89 -30.20 -10.34
C GLN A 55 -25.38 -31.36 -9.49
N ASP A 56 -26.09 -32.50 -9.48
CA ASP A 56 -25.63 -33.71 -8.82
C ASP A 56 -24.36 -34.25 -9.48
N ALA A 57 -24.29 -34.27 -10.81
CA ALA A 57 -23.07 -34.65 -11.51
C ALA A 57 -21.88 -33.77 -11.10
N ILE A 58 -22.06 -32.45 -11.01
CA ILE A 58 -21.03 -31.50 -10.53
C ILE A 58 -20.65 -31.78 -9.08
N ARG A 59 -21.64 -31.98 -8.19
CA ARG A 59 -21.42 -32.21 -6.75
C ARG A 59 -20.66 -33.50 -6.49
N PHE A 60 -21.01 -34.58 -7.19
CA PHE A 60 -20.43 -35.90 -7.06
C PHE A 60 -19.27 -36.16 -8.03
N LYS A 61 -18.81 -35.14 -8.77
CA LYS A 61 -17.71 -35.23 -9.75
C LYS A 61 -17.90 -36.33 -10.80
N ARG A 62 -19.15 -36.55 -11.22
CA ARG A 62 -19.46 -37.47 -12.33
C ARG A 62 -19.08 -36.81 -13.66
N PRO A 63 -18.73 -37.60 -14.70
CA PRO A 63 -18.44 -37.06 -16.02
C PRO A 63 -19.64 -36.27 -16.57
N LEU A 64 -19.43 -34.98 -16.85
CA LEU A 64 -20.50 -34.12 -17.37
C LEU A 64 -20.84 -34.49 -18.80
N GLU A 65 -19.85 -34.91 -19.59
CA GLU A 65 -20.02 -35.40 -20.96
C GLU A 65 -20.99 -36.59 -21.07
N GLU A 66 -21.13 -37.41 -20.02
CA GLU A 66 -22.08 -38.53 -19.95
C GLU A 66 -23.46 -38.11 -19.45
N THR A 67 -23.53 -36.98 -18.72
CA THR A 67 -24.77 -36.46 -18.13
C THR A 67 -25.52 -35.56 -19.12
N LEU A 68 -24.80 -34.84 -19.99
CA LEU A 68 -25.40 -33.97 -20.99
C LEU A 68 -25.97 -34.80 -22.15
N CYS A 69 -27.26 -35.12 -22.09
CA CYS A 69 -27.91 -35.95 -23.11
C CYS A 69 -28.93 -35.19 -23.99
N SER A 70 -29.22 -33.92 -23.69
CA SER A 70 -30.23 -33.16 -24.43
C SER A 70 -29.98 -31.66 -24.40
N LYS A 71 -30.69 -30.92 -25.27
CA LYS A 71 -30.65 -29.44 -25.30
C LYS A 71 -31.05 -28.82 -23.96
N THR A 72 -31.93 -29.48 -23.21
CA THR A 72 -32.35 -29.07 -21.86
C THR A 72 -31.21 -29.21 -20.86
N HIS A 73 -30.43 -30.30 -20.91
CA HIS A 73 -29.24 -30.48 -20.07
C HIS A 73 -28.16 -29.45 -20.38
N VAL A 74 -27.88 -29.20 -21.66
CA VAL A 74 -26.90 -28.18 -22.07
C VAL A 74 -27.29 -26.79 -21.55
N ARG A 75 -28.58 -26.50 -21.52
CA ARG A 75 -29.09 -25.26 -20.94
C ARG A 75 -28.98 -25.23 -19.41
N ALA A 76 -29.29 -26.33 -18.74
CA ALA A 76 -29.12 -26.47 -17.30
C ALA A 76 -27.64 -26.32 -16.89
N PHE A 77 -26.73 -26.86 -17.69
CA PHE A 77 -25.29 -26.66 -17.55
C PHE A 77 -24.88 -25.20 -17.69
N ALA A 78 -25.40 -24.46 -18.67
CA ALA A 78 -25.14 -23.02 -18.78
C ALA A 78 -25.46 -22.27 -17.48
N LEU A 79 -26.60 -22.55 -16.86
CA LEU A 79 -26.98 -21.94 -15.58
C LEU A 79 -26.14 -22.43 -14.40
N SER A 80 -25.60 -23.64 -14.48
CA SER A 80 -24.73 -24.20 -13.45
C SER A 80 -23.34 -23.55 -13.43
N LEU A 81 -22.87 -22.98 -14.56
CA LEU A 81 -21.63 -22.19 -14.63
C LEU A 81 -21.71 -20.86 -13.85
N GLU A 82 -22.93 -20.39 -13.59
CA GLU A 82 -23.21 -19.18 -12.80
C GLU A 82 -23.62 -19.49 -11.36
N SER A 83 -23.71 -20.77 -11.00
CA SER A 83 -24.10 -21.23 -9.66
C SER A 83 -22.92 -21.30 -8.69
N ASP A 84 -23.20 -21.48 -7.39
CA ASP A 84 -22.19 -21.68 -6.34
C ASP A 84 -21.32 -22.94 -6.52
N THR A 85 -21.70 -23.83 -7.43
CA THR A 85 -20.96 -25.06 -7.74
C THR A 85 -19.96 -24.91 -8.88
N ASP A 86 -19.86 -23.72 -9.48
CA ASP A 86 -18.97 -23.43 -10.62
C ASP A 86 -17.51 -23.80 -10.36
N ASN A 87 -17.02 -23.62 -9.13
CA ASN A 87 -15.67 -23.97 -8.68
C ASN A 87 -15.30 -25.45 -8.88
N LYS A 88 -16.29 -26.33 -9.05
CA LYS A 88 -16.09 -27.78 -9.24
C LYS A 88 -16.12 -28.19 -10.72
N ILE A 89 -16.48 -27.27 -11.61
CA ILE A 89 -16.63 -27.56 -13.04
C ILE A 89 -15.26 -27.45 -13.70
N LYS A 90 -14.83 -28.51 -14.36
CA LYS A 90 -13.66 -28.50 -15.25
C LYS A 90 -14.12 -28.61 -16.69
N ILE A 91 -13.93 -27.53 -17.45
CA ILE A 91 -14.18 -27.54 -18.89
C ILE A 91 -13.05 -28.28 -19.59
N THR A 92 -13.38 -29.33 -20.33
CA THR A 92 -12.44 -30.15 -21.11
C THR A 92 -12.88 -30.21 -22.57
N GLN A 93 -11.96 -30.52 -23.49
CA GLN A 93 -12.30 -30.76 -24.89
C GLN A 93 -13.44 -31.79 -25.04
N ARG A 94 -13.44 -32.88 -24.26
CA ARG A 94 -14.49 -33.91 -24.31
C ARG A 94 -15.88 -33.37 -23.98
N LEU A 95 -15.97 -32.53 -22.95
CA LEU A 95 -17.23 -31.88 -22.58
C LEU A 95 -17.73 -30.94 -23.69
N LEU A 96 -16.83 -30.16 -24.29
CA LEU A 96 -17.15 -29.24 -25.38
C LEU A 96 -17.60 -29.98 -26.65
N ASP A 97 -16.98 -31.12 -26.95
CA ASP A 97 -17.38 -32.00 -28.05
C ASP A 97 -18.78 -32.58 -27.81
N ALA A 98 -19.06 -33.09 -26.61
CA ALA A 98 -20.39 -33.60 -26.23
C ALA A 98 -21.47 -32.52 -26.38
N ILE A 99 -21.20 -31.29 -25.92
CA ILE A 99 -22.10 -30.14 -26.10
C ILE A 99 -22.35 -29.87 -27.58
N THR A 100 -21.30 -29.90 -28.41
CA THR A 100 -21.39 -29.59 -29.85
C THR A 100 -22.20 -30.65 -30.61
N GLN A 101 -22.11 -31.92 -30.21
CA GLN A 101 -22.92 -33.01 -30.76
C GLN A 101 -24.42 -32.81 -30.49
N ILE A 102 -24.79 -32.27 -29.32
CA ILE A 102 -26.18 -32.02 -28.93
C ILE A 102 -26.72 -30.73 -29.55
N VAL A 103 -25.87 -29.70 -29.62
CA VAL A 103 -26.22 -28.34 -30.05
C VAL A 103 -25.22 -27.82 -31.08
N ILE A 104 -25.52 -28.06 -32.36
CA ILE A 104 -24.70 -27.60 -33.50
C ILE A 104 -24.49 -26.07 -33.47
N LYS A 105 -25.52 -25.31 -33.06
CA LYS A 105 -25.46 -23.85 -32.91
C LYS A 105 -25.78 -23.43 -31.46
N PRO A 106 -24.77 -23.32 -30.59
CA PRO A 106 -24.91 -22.97 -29.17
C PRO A 106 -25.82 -21.79 -28.92
N THR A 107 -26.59 -21.79 -27.83
CA THR A 107 -27.47 -20.66 -27.47
C THR A 107 -26.65 -19.46 -26.97
N SER A 108 -27.18 -18.24 -27.09
CA SER A 108 -26.50 -17.05 -26.56
C SER A 108 -26.28 -17.15 -25.05
N LEU A 109 -27.22 -17.77 -24.32
CA LEU A 109 -27.06 -18.07 -22.89
C LEU A 109 -25.81 -18.92 -22.64
N LEU A 110 -25.65 -20.05 -23.34
CA LEU A 110 -24.50 -20.92 -23.14
C LEU A 110 -23.18 -20.22 -23.46
N ILE A 111 -23.15 -19.44 -24.55
CA ILE A 111 -21.95 -18.68 -24.94
C ILE A 111 -21.59 -17.66 -23.86
N GLU A 112 -22.56 -16.88 -23.39
CA GLU A 112 -22.33 -15.84 -22.37
C GLU A 112 -21.91 -16.46 -21.03
N SER A 113 -22.62 -17.49 -20.56
CA SER A 113 -22.29 -18.17 -19.29
C SER A 113 -20.91 -18.81 -19.35
N LEU A 114 -20.54 -19.43 -20.47
CA LEU A 114 -19.20 -20.03 -20.64
C LEU A 114 -18.12 -18.96 -20.81
N PHE A 115 -18.40 -17.85 -21.49
CA PHE A 115 -17.46 -16.72 -21.61
C PHE A 115 -17.20 -16.06 -20.25
N GLN A 116 -18.26 -15.82 -19.47
CA GLN A 116 -18.15 -15.33 -18.10
C GLN A 116 -17.36 -16.30 -17.22
N HIS A 117 -17.65 -17.60 -17.32
CA HIS A 117 -16.89 -18.62 -16.59
C HIS A 117 -15.42 -18.66 -17.01
N PHE A 118 -15.12 -18.52 -18.31
CA PHE A 118 -13.77 -18.43 -18.85
C PHE A 118 -12.99 -17.27 -18.23
N LEU A 119 -13.57 -16.06 -18.20
CA LEU A 119 -12.93 -14.89 -17.61
C LEU A 119 -12.82 -14.99 -16.08
N LYS A 120 -13.82 -15.59 -15.42
CA LYS A 120 -13.85 -15.78 -13.97
C LYS A 120 -12.80 -16.79 -13.50
N LYS A 121 -12.59 -17.88 -14.26
CA LYS A 121 -11.82 -19.07 -13.86
C LYS A 121 -10.57 -19.36 -14.68
N PHE A 122 -10.17 -18.47 -15.57
CA PHE A 122 -9.11 -18.63 -16.57
C PHE A 122 -8.00 -19.66 -16.24
N ASP A 123 -7.19 -19.44 -15.19
CA ASP A 123 -6.06 -20.29 -14.77
C ASP A 123 -6.47 -21.59 -14.05
N GLU A 124 -7.73 -21.70 -13.67
CA GLU A 124 -8.36 -22.85 -13.01
C GLU A 124 -9.20 -23.71 -13.98
N LEU A 125 -9.32 -23.30 -15.24
CA LEU A 125 -10.03 -24.06 -16.28
C LEU A 125 -9.33 -25.41 -16.53
N GLY A 126 -10.12 -26.42 -16.90
CA GLY A 126 -9.57 -27.73 -17.25
C GLY A 126 -8.71 -27.70 -18.51
N ASP A 127 -9.18 -27.00 -19.54
CA ASP A 127 -8.50 -26.86 -20.85
C ASP A 127 -8.79 -25.47 -21.44
N ILE A 128 -7.87 -24.53 -21.25
CA ILE A 128 -8.00 -23.13 -21.67
C ILE A 128 -8.05 -23.02 -23.19
N VAL A 129 -7.17 -23.75 -23.88
CA VAL A 129 -7.02 -23.69 -25.35
C VAL A 129 -8.27 -24.22 -26.03
N ALA A 130 -8.78 -25.37 -25.60
CA ALA A 130 -10.01 -25.94 -26.12
C ALA A 130 -11.21 -25.01 -25.88
N THR A 131 -11.33 -24.47 -24.65
CA THR A 131 -12.44 -23.59 -24.27
C THR A 131 -12.44 -22.30 -25.08
N GLY A 132 -11.26 -21.69 -25.24
CA GLY A 132 -11.08 -20.48 -26.03
C GLY A 132 -11.41 -20.68 -27.51
N ALA A 133 -10.90 -21.75 -28.12
CA ALA A 133 -11.20 -22.11 -29.51
C ALA A 133 -12.69 -22.39 -29.72
N TRP A 134 -13.33 -23.09 -28.78
CA TRP A 134 -14.77 -23.38 -28.84
C TRP A 134 -15.61 -22.11 -28.71
N LEU A 135 -15.29 -21.23 -27.77
CA LEU A 135 -15.97 -19.94 -27.59
C LEU A 135 -15.86 -19.08 -28.84
N HIS A 136 -14.65 -18.94 -29.39
CA HIS A 136 -14.40 -18.15 -30.58
C HIS A 136 -15.21 -18.66 -31.78
N LYS A 137 -15.21 -19.99 -32.02
CA LYS A 137 -16.02 -20.62 -33.08
C LYS A 137 -17.52 -20.40 -32.86
N SER A 138 -17.99 -20.57 -31.62
CA SER A 138 -19.41 -20.47 -31.25
C SER A 138 -19.94 -19.04 -31.37
N MET A 139 -19.15 -18.04 -30.95
CA MET A 139 -19.45 -16.62 -31.09
C MET A 139 -19.56 -16.23 -32.57
N LYS A 140 -18.57 -16.60 -33.40
CA LYS A 140 -18.61 -16.34 -34.86
C LYS A 140 -19.84 -16.99 -35.52
N GLY A 141 -20.18 -18.22 -35.16
CA GLY A 141 -21.37 -18.91 -35.68
C GLY A 141 -22.70 -18.23 -35.34
N ARG A 142 -22.71 -17.35 -34.33
CA ARG A 142 -23.86 -16.53 -33.90
C ARG A 142 -23.79 -15.08 -34.37
N GLY A 143 -22.72 -14.66 -35.04
CA GLY A 143 -22.50 -13.26 -35.40
C GLY A 143 -22.18 -12.36 -34.19
N ILE A 144 -21.69 -12.94 -33.09
CA ILE A 144 -21.22 -12.19 -31.93
C ILE A 144 -19.76 -11.83 -32.21
N GLU A 145 -19.47 -10.55 -32.41
CA GLU A 145 -18.11 -10.05 -32.60
C GLU A 145 -17.49 -9.63 -31.26
N LEU A 146 -16.42 -10.32 -30.87
CA LEU A 146 -15.53 -9.91 -29.80
C LEU A 146 -14.29 -9.28 -30.42
N LYS A 147 -14.09 -7.98 -30.20
CA LYS A 147 -12.89 -7.27 -30.65
C LYS A 147 -11.65 -7.93 -30.06
N HIS A 148 -10.67 -8.28 -30.89
CA HIS A 148 -9.48 -9.06 -30.48
C HIS A 148 -9.81 -10.42 -29.83
N GLY A 149 -10.90 -11.07 -30.29
CA GLY A 149 -11.36 -12.31 -29.69
C GLY A 149 -10.36 -13.48 -29.78
N ASN A 150 -9.51 -13.52 -30.81
CA ASN A 150 -8.46 -14.55 -30.91
C ASN A 150 -7.44 -14.41 -29.78
N GLU A 151 -7.06 -13.18 -29.47
CA GLU A 151 -6.05 -12.87 -28.48
C GLU A 151 -6.62 -13.00 -27.06
N ILE A 152 -7.82 -12.45 -26.81
CA ILE A 152 -8.50 -12.53 -25.51
C ILE A 152 -8.81 -13.98 -25.12
N LEU A 153 -9.28 -14.80 -26.07
CA LEU A 153 -9.65 -16.19 -25.83
C LEU A 153 -8.46 -17.16 -25.94
N SER A 154 -7.22 -16.67 -25.88
CA SER A 154 -6.02 -17.50 -25.90
C SER A 154 -5.49 -17.77 -24.49
N GLU A 155 -4.61 -18.77 -24.36
CA GLU A 155 -3.85 -19.03 -23.13
C GLU A 155 -2.96 -17.85 -22.71
N ASN A 156 -2.53 -17.03 -23.67
CA ASN A 156 -1.72 -15.83 -23.47
C ASN A 156 -2.58 -14.55 -23.40
N GLY A 157 -3.91 -14.68 -23.32
CA GLY A 157 -4.83 -13.55 -23.32
C GLY A 157 -4.54 -12.50 -22.24
N PRO A 158 -4.26 -12.88 -20.97
CA PRO A 158 -3.90 -11.92 -19.95
C PRO A 158 -2.60 -11.16 -20.26
N GLN A 159 -1.58 -11.87 -20.77
CA GLN A 159 -0.31 -11.27 -21.17
C GLN A 159 -0.49 -10.31 -22.35
N TRP A 160 -1.29 -10.70 -23.34
CA TRP A 160 -1.60 -9.84 -24.48
C TRP A 160 -2.31 -8.56 -24.01
N LEU A 161 -3.31 -8.68 -23.14
CA LEU A 161 -4.06 -7.52 -22.64
C LEU A 161 -3.14 -6.54 -21.89
N ALA A 162 -2.27 -7.07 -21.03
CA ALA A 162 -1.26 -6.28 -20.33
C ALA A 162 -0.30 -5.57 -21.31
N ASN A 163 0.24 -6.31 -22.28
CA ASN A 163 1.17 -5.77 -23.27
C ASN A 163 0.51 -4.72 -24.16
N GLN A 164 -0.77 -4.87 -24.49
CA GLN A 164 -1.51 -3.86 -25.24
C GLN A 164 -1.63 -2.54 -24.48
N ALA A 165 -1.95 -2.59 -23.18
CA ALA A 165 -1.99 -1.38 -22.35
C ALA A 165 -0.60 -0.70 -22.28
N ILE A 166 0.47 -1.48 -22.15
CA ILE A 166 1.85 -0.98 -22.14
C ILE A 166 2.22 -0.34 -23.49
N GLN A 167 1.95 -1.03 -24.61
CA GLN A 167 2.28 -0.56 -25.96
C GLN A 167 1.54 0.73 -26.32
N GLN A 168 0.29 0.86 -25.88
CA GLN A 168 -0.53 2.04 -26.12
C GLN A 168 -0.28 3.16 -25.09
N ASN A 169 0.50 2.87 -24.03
CA ASN A 169 0.78 3.77 -22.92
C ASN A 169 -0.48 4.34 -22.24
N ILE A 170 -1.51 3.52 -22.06
CA ILE A 170 -2.78 3.89 -21.43
C ILE A 170 -2.95 3.19 -20.08
N ASP A 171 -3.85 3.72 -19.23
CA ASP A 171 -4.28 3.08 -17.98
C ASP A 171 -4.91 1.71 -18.29
N PHE A 172 -4.55 0.69 -17.52
CA PHE A 172 -5.09 -0.66 -17.67
C PHE A 172 -6.63 -0.68 -17.56
N ASP A 173 -7.19 0.07 -16.61
CA ASP A 173 -8.64 0.18 -16.42
C ASP A 173 -9.33 0.87 -17.60
N GLN A 174 -8.62 1.74 -18.33
CA GLN A 174 -9.13 2.34 -19.56
C GLN A 174 -9.24 1.29 -20.67
N LEU A 175 -8.19 0.51 -20.92
CA LEU A 175 -8.21 -0.54 -21.95
C LEU A 175 -9.28 -1.60 -21.68
N VAL A 176 -9.44 -2.01 -20.41
CA VAL A 176 -10.48 -2.98 -20.00
C VAL A 176 -11.89 -2.47 -20.34
N ARG A 177 -12.17 -1.18 -20.15
CA ARG A 177 -13.45 -0.55 -20.51
C ARG A 177 -13.64 -0.44 -22.02
N GLU A 178 -12.60 -0.09 -22.76
CA GLU A 178 -12.64 -0.03 -24.23
C GLU A 178 -12.95 -1.40 -24.86
N LEU A 179 -12.48 -2.48 -24.24
CA LEU A 179 -12.76 -3.86 -24.63
C LEU A 179 -14.06 -4.43 -24.04
N LYS A 180 -14.80 -3.65 -23.23
CA LYS A 180 -16.06 -4.06 -22.56
C LYS A 180 -15.90 -5.29 -21.65
N LEU A 181 -14.74 -5.39 -21.00
CA LEU A 181 -14.41 -6.45 -20.04
C LEU A 181 -14.57 -6.01 -18.58
N ASP A 182 -14.95 -4.76 -18.34
CA ASP A 182 -15.09 -4.11 -17.03
C ASP A 182 -16.08 -4.82 -16.10
N ARG A 183 -17.15 -5.39 -16.67
CA ARG A 183 -18.12 -6.24 -15.95
C ARG A 183 -17.52 -7.53 -15.36
N TYR A 184 -16.31 -7.92 -15.78
CA TYR A 184 -15.59 -9.09 -15.31
C TYR A 184 -14.31 -8.73 -14.54
N SER A 185 -14.21 -7.50 -14.03
CA SER A 185 -13.01 -7.00 -13.35
C SER A 185 -12.55 -7.84 -12.15
N SER A 186 -13.47 -8.54 -11.48
CA SER A 186 -13.17 -9.47 -10.39
C SER A 186 -12.76 -10.88 -10.83
N GLY A 187 -12.75 -11.15 -12.14
CA GLY A 187 -12.38 -12.44 -12.71
C GLY A 187 -10.87 -12.67 -12.70
N LYS A 188 -10.47 -13.96 -12.69
CA LYS A 188 -9.06 -14.36 -12.74
C LYS A 188 -8.32 -13.82 -13.96
N PHE A 189 -8.98 -13.79 -15.13
CA PHE A 189 -8.39 -13.26 -16.35
C PHE A 189 -7.90 -11.82 -16.19
N ILE A 190 -8.78 -10.93 -15.70
CA ILE A 190 -8.46 -9.51 -15.53
C ILE A 190 -7.44 -9.32 -14.41
N THR A 191 -7.58 -10.07 -13.31
CA THR A 191 -6.64 -10.01 -12.18
C THR A 191 -5.20 -10.38 -12.60
N LEU A 192 -5.06 -11.42 -13.42
CA LEU A 192 -3.76 -11.84 -13.96
C LEU A 192 -3.18 -10.81 -14.94
N ALA A 193 -4.01 -10.31 -15.86
CA ALA A 193 -3.59 -9.29 -16.83
C ALA A 193 -3.13 -8.00 -16.12
N GLN A 194 -3.89 -7.57 -15.11
CA GLN A 194 -3.58 -6.41 -14.30
C GLN A 194 -2.24 -6.60 -13.57
N SER A 195 -2.05 -7.77 -12.95
CA SER A 195 -0.81 -8.11 -12.25
C SER A 195 0.41 -8.07 -13.18
N ILE A 196 0.31 -8.65 -14.37
CA ILE A 196 1.37 -8.62 -15.39
C ILE A 196 1.66 -7.18 -15.79
N TYR A 197 0.63 -6.38 -16.09
CA TYR A 197 0.78 -4.98 -16.49
C TYR A 197 1.59 -4.17 -15.46
N TYR A 198 1.20 -4.21 -14.19
CA TYR A 198 1.88 -3.41 -13.17
C TYR A 198 3.32 -3.88 -12.94
N VAL A 199 3.55 -5.20 -12.87
CA VAL A 199 4.89 -5.75 -12.64
C VAL A 199 5.86 -5.40 -13.78
N GLU A 200 5.44 -5.59 -15.03
CA GLU A 200 6.30 -5.31 -16.18
C GLU A 200 6.55 -3.80 -16.37
N ARG A 201 5.53 -2.98 -16.16
CA ARG A 201 5.68 -1.52 -16.24
C ARG A 201 6.58 -1.00 -15.11
N LEU A 202 6.43 -1.50 -13.87
CA LEU A 202 7.30 -1.13 -12.75
C LEU A 202 8.76 -1.55 -12.92
N LYS A 203 9.07 -2.59 -13.69
CA LYS A 203 10.46 -2.96 -14.02
C LYS A 203 11.12 -1.96 -14.98
N THR A 204 10.33 -1.25 -15.79
CA THR A 204 10.81 -0.43 -16.90
C THR A 204 10.78 1.08 -16.65
N ILE A 205 9.95 1.58 -15.72
CA ILE A 205 9.96 3.02 -15.36
C ILE A 205 11.36 3.49 -14.95
N THR A 206 11.66 4.76 -15.18
CA THR A 206 12.96 5.36 -14.80
C THR A 206 13.23 5.18 -13.31
N LEU A 207 14.47 4.78 -13.00
CA LEU A 207 14.86 4.51 -11.63
C LEU A 207 14.76 5.78 -10.80
N ASN A 208 14.05 5.70 -9.66
CA ASN A 208 14.04 6.71 -8.63
C ASN A 208 13.59 8.10 -9.11
N GLN A 209 12.59 8.11 -9.98
CA GLN A 209 11.94 9.31 -10.50
C GLN A 209 10.42 9.14 -10.44
N GLY A 210 9.71 10.26 -10.34
CA GLY A 210 8.26 10.30 -10.40
C GLY A 210 7.72 9.72 -11.71
N HIS A 211 6.62 8.97 -11.63
CA HIS A 211 5.97 8.35 -12.77
C HIS A 211 4.47 8.16 -12.47
N GLU A 212 3.60 8.33 -13.47
CA GLU A 212 2.14 8.23 -13.29
C GLU A 212 1.70 6.89 -12.69
N LEU A 213 2.34 5.80 -13.13
CA LEU A 213 2.18 4.46 -12.57
C LEU A 213 2.32 4.40 -11.04
N LEU A 214 3.20 5.21 -10.43
CA LEU A 214 3.39 5.24 -8.98
C LEU A 214 2.14 5.73 -8.25
N HIS A 215 1.33 6.59 -8.87
CA HIS A 215 0.02 6.98 -8.32
C HIS A 215 -1.01 5.86 -8.49
N GLU A 216 -0.97 5.16 -9.62
CA GLU A 216 -1.89 4.06 -9.92
C GLU A 216 -1.76 2.89 -8.92
N VAL A 217 -0.52 2.49 -8.61
CA VAL A 217 -0.24 1.38 -7.69
C VAL A 217 -0.55 1.68 -6.22
N GLN A 218 -0.78 2.95 -5.86
CA GLN A 218 -1.22 3.34 -4.52
C GLN A 218 -2.73 3.12 -4.31
N LYS A 219 -3.51 2.77 -5.34
CA LYS A 219 -4.94 2.53 -5.20
C LYS A 219 -5.21 1.21 -4.45
N PRO A 220 -6.11 1.17 -3.44
CA PRO A 220 -6.42 -0.04 -2.68
C PRO A 220 -6.84 -1.25 -3.50
N ASN A 221 -7.62 -1.05 -4.56
CA ASN A 221 -8.03 -2.12 -5.46
C ASN A 221 -6.85 -2.74 -6.24
N VAL A 222 -5.74 -2.01 -6.39
CA VAL A 222 -4.53 -2.48 -7.08
C VAL A 222 -3.64 -3.24 -6.11
N TYR A 223 -3.10 -2.60 -5.07
CA TYR A 223 -2.11 -3.26 -4.22
C TYR A 223 -2.71 -4.38 -3.34
N GLN A 224 -4.03 -4.40 -3.13
CA GLN A 224 -4.72 -5.51 -2.46
C GLN A 224 -5.22 -6.60 -3.42
N ALA A 225 -5.06 -6.43 -4.74
CA ALA A 225 -5.35 -7.49 -5.69
C ALA A 225 -4.45 -8.70 -5.42
N ARG A 226 -5.00 -9.90 -5.66
CA ARG A 226 -4.26 -11.14 -5.50
C ARG A 226 -3.29 -11.30 -6.67
N TYR A 227 -2.02 -11.57 -6.38
CA TYR A 227 -1.01 -11.85 -7.40
C TYR A 227 -0.91 -13.36 -7.66
N ASP A 228 -0.77 -14.16 -6.60
CA ASP A 228 -0.75 -15.62 -6.64
C ASP A 228 -1.47 -16.22 -5.41
N SER A 229 -1.28 -17.51 -5.11
CA SER A 229 -1.96 -18.15 -3.98
C SER A 229 -1.54 -17.57 -2.63
N GLU A 230 -0.31 -17.07 -2.50
CA GLU A 230 0.29 -16.65 -1.22
C GLU A 230 0.50 -15.13 -1.12
N SER A 231 0.50 -14.41 -2.24
CA SER A 231 0.90 -13.00 -2.29
C SER A 231 -0.12 -12.08 -2.95
N LEU A 232 -0.12 -10.84 -2.48
CA LEU A 232 -0.83 -9.71 -3.05
C LEU A 232 0.09 -8.97 -4.02
N LEU A 233 -0.50 -8.27 -4.99
CA LEU A 233 0.24 -7.45 -5.94
C LEU A 233 1.09 -6.39 -5.21
N GLY A 234 0.61 -5.85 -4.10
CA GLY A 234 1.36 -4.94 -3.24
C GLY A 234 2.71 -5.51 -2.76
N HIS A 235 2.81 -6.82 -2.49
CA HIS A 235 4.08 -7.45 -2.12
C HIS A 235 5.10 -7.36 -3.26
N LYS A 236 4.66 -7.63 -4.49
CA LYS A 236 5.53 -7.55 -5.67
C LYS A 236 5.92 -6.12 -6.01
N ILE A 237 4.99 -5.18 -5.86
CA ILE A 237 5.29 -3.75 -6.03
C ILE A 237 6.40 -3.32 -5.05
N LEU A 238 6.25 -3.64 -3.77
CA LEU A 238 7.25 -3.32 -2.73
C LEU A 238 8.61 -3.96 -3.05
N GLU A 239 8.62 -5.25 -3.37
CA GLU A 239 9.84 -5.99 -3.72
C GLU A 239 10.58 -5.33 -4.89
N ILE A 240 9.87 -4.97 -5.96
CA ILE A 240 10.46 -4.32 -7.15
C ILE A 240 11.01 -2.94 -6.79
N LEU A 241 10.20 -2.07 -6.17
CA LEU A 241 10.60 -0.69 -5.88
C LEU A 241 11.79 -0.65 -4.92
N ILE A 242 11.75 -1.42 -3.82
CA ILE A 242 12.82 -1.41 -2.82
C ILE A 242 14.11 -1.99 -3.42
N SER A 243 14.02 -3.10 -4.15
CA SER A 243 15.20 -3.75 -4.75
C SER A 243 15.84 -2.87 -5.81
N ARG A 244 15.05 -2.23 -6.67
CA ARG A 244 15.58 -1.33 -7.72
C ARG A 244 16.24 -0.08 -7.15
N ALA A 245 15.68 0.50 -6.08
CA ALA A 245 16.22 1.71 -5.45
C ALA A 245 17.35 1.43 -4.44
N GLN A 246 17.70 0.15 -4.18
CA GLN A 246 18.72 -0.20 -3.20
C GLN A 246 20.08 0.43 -3.55
N GLY A 247 20.75 0.97 -2.53
CA GLY A 247 22.05 1.66 -2.72
C GLY A 247 21.94 3.07 -3.29
N THR A 248 20.73 3.57 -3.55
CA THR A 248 20.49 4.95 -4.00
C THR A 248 19.81 5.78 -2.90
N ALA A 249 19.90 7.11 -3.03
CA ALA A 249 19.09 8.01 -2.23
C ALA A 249 17.66 8.01 -2.78
N ILE A 250 16.73 7.32 -2.11
CA ILE A 250 15.36 7.17 -2.61
C ILE A 250 14.67 8.53 -2.80
N ASP A 251 13.97 8.66 -3.92
CA ASP A 251 13.09 9.77 -4.25
C ASP A 251 11.76 9.64 -3.53
N ASP A 252 11.19 10.77 -3.14
CA ASP A 252 9.96 10.80 -2.34
C ASP A 252 8.81 10.11 -3.07
N SER A 253 8.74 10.19 -4.41
CA SER A 253 7.67 9.51 -5.17
C SER A 253 7.66 7.99 -4.99
N TRP A 254 8.83 7.36 -4.85
CA TRP A 254 8.94 5.92 -4.62
C TRP A 254 8.71 5.56 -3.15
N LEU A 255 9.28 6.35 -2.23
CA LEU A 255 9.10 6.15 -0.80
C LEU A 255 7.62 6.30 -0.40
N ASN A 256 6.91 7.25 -1.01
CA ASN A 256 5.49 7.48 -0.79
C ASN A 256 4.65 6.25 -1.18
N VAL A 257 4.99 5.54 -2.27
CA VAL A 257 4.31 4.28 -2.63
C VAL A 257 4.53 3.22 -1.56
N ILE A 258 5.78 3.05 -1.12
CA ILE A 258 6.13 2.07 -0.09
C ILE A 258 5.34 2.36 1.20
N MET A 259 5.27 3.63 1.61
CA MET A 259 4.55 4.06 2.80
C MET A 259 3.04 3.93 2.66
N ALA A 260 2.47 4.25 1.49
CA ALA A 260 1.05 4.10 1.22
C ALA A 260 0.59 2.64 1.26
N ILE A 261 1.41 1.71 0.77
CA ILE A 261 1.07 0.27 0.76
C ILE A 261 1.31 -0.36 2.13
N ALA A 262 2.54 -0.25 2.65
CA ALA A 262 3.00 -1.05 3.78
C ALA A 262 3.19 -0.25 5.09
N GLY A 263 3.23 1.08 5.01
CA GLY A 263 3.51 1.96 6.15
C GLY A 263 4.92 1.78 6.72
N ASP A 264 5.12 2.10 7.99
CA ASP A 264 6.44 2.03 8.61
C ASP A 264 6.83 0.59 9.03
N PRO A 265 7.95 0.01 8.56
CA PRO A 265 8.45 -1.32 8.96
C PRO A 265 9.04 -1.39 10.38
N ARG A 266 9.08 -0.28 11.12
CA ARG A 266 9.60 -0.22 12.51
C ARG A 266 8.53 -0.54 13.55
N ILE A 267 7.26 -0.70 13.13
CA ILE A 267 6.19 -1.17 14.01
C ILE A 267 6.45 -2.60 14.53
N PRO A 268 5.83 -3.01 15.65
CA PRO A 268 5.98 -4.36 16.18
C PRO A 268 5.63 -5.45 15.16
N LYS A 269 6.35 -6.57 15.18
CA LYS A 269 6.10 -7.71 14.27
C LYS A 269 4.73 -8.35 14.45
N SER A 270 4.13 -8.19 15.63
CA SER A 270 2.77 -8.64 15.96
C SER A 270 1.68 -7.74 15.37
N HIS A 271 2.02 -6.54 14.88
CA HIS A 271 1.06 -5.61 14.33
C HIS A 271 0.48 -6.14 13.01
N GLU A 272 -0.85 -6.08 12.83
CA GLU A 272 -1.54 -6.63 11.65
C GLU A 272 -0.95 -6.15 10.32
N ARG A 273 -0.63 -4.86 10.23
CA ARG A 273 0.03 -4.26 9.05
C ARG A 273 1.41 -4.87 8.76
N TYR A 274 2.20 -5.17 9.80
CA TYR A 274 3.50 -5.83 9.64
C TYR A 274 3.32 -7.25 9.13
N ILE A 275 2.41 -8.00 9.75
CA ILE A 275 2.07 -9.37 9.36
C ILE A 275 1.57 -9.41 7.92
N LYS A 276 0.73 -8.47 7.51
CA LYS A 276 0.18 -8.43 6.15
C LYS A 276 1.23 -8.07 5.10
N TRP A 277 2.06 -7.05 5.34
CA TRP A 277 2.95 -6.51 4.30
C TRP A 277 4.40 -6.88 4.50
N TRP A 278 4.98 -6.54 5.65
CA TRP A 278 6.42 -6.64 5.89
C TRP A 278 6.90 -8.07 6.11
N SER A 279 6.06 -8.99 6.59
CA SER A 279 6.44 -10.39 6.79
C SER A 279 6.75 -11.14 5.49
N HIS A 280 6.27 -10.63 4.35
CA HIS A 280 6.46 -11.21 3.02
C HIS A 280 7.67 -10.60 2.28
N ILE A 281 8.34 -9.63 2.90
CA ILE A 281 9.47 -8.90 2.30
C ILE A 281 10.78 -9.40 2.91
N HIS A 282 11.81 -9.58 2.08
CA HIS A 282 13.10 -10.07 2.54
C HIS A 282 13.74 -9.09 3.58
N PRO A 283 14.33 -9.58 4.69
CA PRO A 283 14.85 -8.72 5.76
C PRO A 283 15.85 -7.63 5.32
N THR A 284 16.65 -7.90 4.28
CA THR A 284 17.60 -6.91 3.73
C THR A 284 16.90 -5.70 3.10
N LEU A 285 15.75 -5.92 2.45
CA LEU A 285 14.93 -4.85 1.88
C LEU A 285 14.25 -4.04 2.98
N ILE A 286 13.77 -4.71 4.03
CA ILE A 286 13.21 -4.04 5.23
C ILE A 286 14.26 -3.13 5.86
N GLN A 287 15.50 -3.60 6.00
CA GLN A 287 16.59 -2.79 6.55
C GLN A 287 16.92 -1.58 5.68
N THR A 288 16.82 -1.73 4.36
CA THR A 288 17.00 -0.62 3.40
C THR A 288 15.95 0.47 3.64
N VAL A 289 14.67 0.08 3.75
CA VAL A 289 13.57 1.03 4.03
C VAL A 289 13.75 1.72 5.38
N ARG A 290 14.18 0.99 6.42
CA ARG A 290 14.49 1.58 7.74
C ARG A 290 15.56 2.67 7.67
N GLY A 291 16.57 2.48 6.82
CA GLY A 291 17.59 3.51 6.55
C GLY A 291 16.99 4.75 5.90
N TRP A 292 16.15 4.58 4.87
CA TRP A 292 15.45 5.69 4.22
C TRP A 292 14.54 6.46 5.18
N LEU A 293 13.78 5.75 6.02
CA LEU A 293 12.94 6.39 7.02
C LEU A 293 13.75 7.11 8.11
N SER A 294 14.96 6.65 8.39
CA SER A 294 15.84 7.37 9.32
C SER A 294 16.27 8.73 8.75
N LYS A 295 16.50 8.78 7.43
CA LYS A 295 16.71 10.05 6.71
C LYS A 295 15.47 10.94 6.74
N LEU A 296 14.30 10.34 6.52
CA LEU A 296 13.03 11.07 6.50
C LEU A 296 12.73 11.67 7.87
N ASP A 297 12.89 10.92 8.97
CA ASP A 297 12.72 11.43 10.33
C ASP A 297 13.59 12.66 10.60
N LEU A 298 14.87 12.62 10.20
CA LEU A 298 15.79 13.77 10.34
C LEU A 298 15.29 14.98 9.56
N ARG A 299 14.86 14.77 8.30
CA ARG A 299 14.30 15.83 7.45
C ARG A 299 13.07 16.46 8.11
N LEU A 300 12.10 15.63 8.53
CA LEU A 300 10.87 16.08 9.17
C LEU A 300 11.14 16.81 10.50
N PHE A 301 12.09 16.32 11.30
CA PHE A 301 12.54 17.00 12.52
C PHE A 301 13.09 18.40 12.22
N LEU A 302 13.99 18.50 11.24
CA LEU A 302 14.67 19.74 10.88
C LEU A 302 13.73 20.75 10.25
N GLU A 303 12.76 20.32 9.44
CA GLU A 303 11.73 21.18 8.86
C GLU A 303 10.77 21.71 9.92
N ALA A 304 10.28 20.85 10.81
CA ALA A 304 9.43 21.27 11.92
C ALA A 304 10.16 22.25 12.85
N LEU A 305 11.48 22.06 13.04
CA LEU A 305 12.31 22.97 13.80
C LEU A 305 12.49 24.33 13.12
N ASP A 306 12.69 24.35 11.80
CA ASP A 306 12.79 25.59 11.02
C ASP A 306 11.48 26.38 11.03
N ASP A 307 10.35 25.70 10.85
CA ASP A 307 9.02 26.30 10.95
C ASP A 307 8.79 26.90 12.35
N PHE A 308 9.15 26.17 13.40
CA PHE A 308 9.07 26.69 14.77
C PHE A 308 9.99 27.91 14.99
N ALA A 309 11.22 27.90 14.47
CA ALA A 309 12.13 29.04 14.57
C ALA A 309 11.59 30.28 13.82
N LYS A 310 10.93 30.07 12.68
CA LYS A 310 10.30 31.15 11.91
C LYS A 310 9.05 31.70 12.59
N THR A 311 8.24 30.86 13.23
CA THR A 311 6.96 31.27 13.84
C THR A 311 7.09 31.78 15.27
N SER A 312 8.04 31.28 16.07
CA SER A 312 8.18 31.63 17.50
C SER A 312 8.87 32.98 17.77
N HIS A 313 9.38 33.67 16.74
CA HIS A 313 10.23 34.86 16.87
C HIS A 313 11.46 34.69 17.78
N ASP A 314 11.84 33.44 18.11
CA ASP A 314 13.02 33.14 18.93
C ASP A 314 14.30 33.39 18.11
N SER A 315 14.90 34.57 18.32
CA SER A 315 16.13 34.99 17.64
C SER A 315 17.32 34.07 17.92
N GLU A 316 17.39 33.47 19.10
CA GLU A 316 18.49 32.57 19.48
C GLU A 316 18.35 31.22 18.76
N LEU A 317 17.11 30.70 18.68
CA LEU A 317 16.86 29.47 17.94
C LEU A 317 17.16 29.63 16.44
N ARG A 318 16.72 30.73 15.83
CA ARG A 318 17.02 31.06 14.43
C ARG A 318 18.53 31.12 14.18
N ARG A 319 19.29 31.68 15.14
CA ARG A 319 20.75 31.79 15.07
C ARG A 319 21.44 30.44 15.19
N MET A 320 20.92 29.52 16.00
CA MET A 320 21.52 28.20 16.23
C MET A 320 21.13 27.13 15.21
N TYR A 321 19.97 27.27 14.56
CA TYR A 321 19.43 26.26 13.65
C TYR A 321 20.40 25.82 12.54
N PRO A 322 21.09 26.73 11.80
CA PRO A 322 21.95 26.31 10.69
C PRO A 322 23.07 25.36 11.12
N ALA A 323 23.71 25.63 12.26
CA ALA A 323 24.80 24.81 12.76
C ALA A 323 24.31 23.42 13.21
N ARG A 324 23.11 23.33 13.81
CA ARG A 324 22.50 22.07 14.26
C ARG A 324 22.03 21.23 13.09
N LYS A 325 21.43 21.88 12.08
CA LYS A 325 21.06 21.26 10.81
C LYS A 325 22.27 20.62 10.14
N GLN A 326 23.32 21.42 9.90
CA GLN A 326 24.55 20.94 9.27
C GLN A 326 25.20 19.79 10.05
N PHE A 327 25.13 19.84 11.38
CA PHE A 327 25.69 18.78 12.22
C PHE A 327 24.95 17.45 12.06
N LEU A 328 23.61 17.46 12.14
CA LEU A 328 22.80 16.25 12.00
C LEU A 328 22.81 15.69 10.56
N GLU A 329 22.70 16.57 9.56
CA GLU A 329 22.80 16.17 8.14
C GLU A 329 24.18 15.60 7.84
N GLY A 330 25.24 16.23 8.35
CA GLY A 330 26.61 15.73 8.19
C GLY A 330 26.84 14.36 8.82
N LEU A 331 26.27 14.10 10.01
CA LEU A 331 26.31 12.75 10.62
C LEU A 331 25.58 11.71 9.76
N PHE A 332 24.48 12.10 9.12
CA PHE A 332 23.74 11.23 8.21
C PHE A 332 24.55 10.96 6.94
N ASP A 333 25.06 12.00 6.29
CA ASP A 333 25.80 11.92 5.02
C ASP A 333 27.13 11.17 5.17
N ALA A 334 27.75 11.23 6.36
CA ALA A 334 28.91 10.41 6.70
C ALA A 334 28.57 8.92 6.94
N GLY A 335 27.30 8.52 6.82
CA GLY A 335 26.85 7.14 7.01
C GLY A 335 26.92 6.65 8.47
N LEU A 336 26.97 7.56 9.43
CA LEU A 336 27.16 7.22 10.85
C LEU A 336 25.84 6.88 11.55
N ILE A 337 24.72 7.37 11.02
CA ILE A 337 23.39 7.15 11.58
C ILE A 337 22.83 5.80 11.09
N THR A 338 22.48 4.94 12.04
CA THR A 338 21.95 3.59 11.77
C THR A 338 20.45 3.49 12.00
N HIS A 339 19.91 4.33 12.88
CA HIS A 339 18.49 4.36 13.21
C HIS A 339 18.10 5.69 13.83
N THR A 340 16.88 6.14 13.58
CA THR A 340 16.27 7.27 14.30
C THR A 340 14.86 6.94 14.76
N ARG A 341 14.41 7.71 15.76
CA ARG A 341 13.02 7.71 16.18
C ARG A 341 12.57 9.13 16.54
N LEU A 342 11.37 9.46 16.08
CA LEU A 342 10.84 10.81 16.11
C LEU A 342 9.76 10.98 17.19
N TYR A 343 9.87 12.07 17.95
CA TYR A 343 8.91 12.47 18.98
C TYR A 343 8.50 13.93 18.75
N MET A 344 7.24 14.15 18.41
CA MET A 344 6.77 15.46 17.97
C MET A 344 5.98 16.18 19.06
N SER A 345 6.21 17.48 19.20
CA SER A 345 5.27 18.35 19.92
C SER A 345 3.95 18.46 19.13
N ARG A 346 2.88 18.93 19.79
CA ARG A 346 1.59 19.13 19.11
C ARG A 346 1.67 20.11 17.94
N GLN A 347 2.50 21.15 18.06
CA GLN A 347 2.68 22.14 17.00
C GLN A 347 3.40 21.53 15.79
N ALA A 348 4.46 20.74 16.04
CA ALA A 348 5.17 20.04 14.98
C ALA A 348 4.28 18.99 14.30
N ASP A 349 3.48 18.23 15.07
CA ASP A 349 2.48 17.30 14.52
C ASP A 349 1.48 17.99 13.59
N TYR A 350 0.97 19.15 14.00
CA TYR A 350 0.08 19.96 13.16
C TYR A 350 0.77 20.43 11.88
N PHE A 351 2.01 20.92 11.98
CA PHE A 351 2.80 21.30 10.82
C PHE A 351 2.98 20.13 9.85
N LEU A 352 3.37 18.95 10.34
CA LEU A 352 3.57 17.77 9.50
C LEU A 352 2.28 17.35 8.79
N LYS A 353 1.17 17.23 9.54
CA LYS A 353 -0.13 16.84 8.97
C LYS A 353 -0.73 17.85 7.98
N ARG A 354 -0.29 19.11 8.04
CA ARG A 354 -0.71 20.16 7.11
C ARG A 354 0.09 20.14 5.81
N ASN A 355 1.35 19.74 5.86
CA ASN A 355 2.27 19.81 4.72
C ASN A 355 2.47 18.46 4.01
N TYR A 356 2.13 17.34 4.67
CA TYR A 356 2.33 15.99 4.17
C TYR A 356 1.05 15.16 4.19
N ASP A 357 0.93 14.22 3.25
CA ASP A 357 -0.10 13.18 3.35
C ASP A 357 0.22 12.28 4.55
N LYS A 358 -0.81 12.02 5.38
CA LYS A 358 -0.70 11.15 6.55
C LYS A 358 -0.20 9.74 6.21
N ASN A 359 -0.49 9.24 5.00
CA ASN A 359 -0.06 7.92 4.55
C ASN A 359 1.42 7.87 4.15
N HIS A 360 2.06 9.03 3.96
CA HIS A 360 3.47 9.14 3.58
C HIS A 360 4.37 9.46 4.78
N LEU A 361 3.79 9.82 5.92
CA LEU A 361 4.52 10.09 7.15
C LEU A 361 5.00 8.79 7.83
N PRO A 362 6.23 8.77 8.37
CA PRO A 362 6.70 7.68 9.21
C PRO A 362 5.92 7.61 10.51
N ASN A 363 6.05 6.49 11.24
CA ASN A 363 5.47 6.39 12.56
C ASN A 363 6.29 7.23 13.56
N TYR A 364 5.63 8.18 14.25
CA TYR A 364 6.22 9.01 15.29
C TYR A 364 5.30 9.12 16.50
N SER A 365 5.88 9.36 17.67
CA SER A 365 5.14 9.52 18.94
C SER A 365 4.90 10.99 19.25
N LEU A 366 3.88 11.32 20.04
CA LEU A 366 3.64 12.69 20.52
C LEU A 366 4.26 12.90 21.90
N VAL A 367 4.83 14.06 22.17
CA VAL A 367 5.29 14.41 23.53
C VAL A 367 4.09 14.93 24.33
N SER A 368 3.76 14.26 25.45
CA SER A 368 2.52 14.52 26.20
C SER A 368 2.45 15.89 26.88
N ASN A 369 3.59 16.39 27.36
CA ASN A 369 3.68 17.59 28.21
C ASN A 369 4.75 18.59 27.75
N GLY A 370 5.05 18.61 26.46
CA GLY A 370 6.10 19.46 25.89
C GLY A 370 5.66 20.19 24.63
N ASP A 371 6.06 21.45 24.52
CA ASP A 371 6.16 22.22 23.28
C ASP A 371 7.38 21.80 22.43
N LYS A 372 8.24 20.94 23.00
CA LYS A 372 9.47 20.47 22.39
C LYS A 372 9.31 19.14 21.67
N SER A 373 9.75 19.12 20.42
CA SER A 373 10.03 17.88 19.69
C SER A 373 11.40 17.32 20.08
N ILE A 374 11.55 16.00 20.05
CA ILE A 374 12.79 15.26 20.32
C ILE A 374 13.05 14.30 19.16
N ILE A 375 14.32 14.11 18.83
CA ILE A 375 14.78 13.03 17.95
C ILE A 375 15.81 12.19 18.68
N TYR A 376 15.60 10.89 18.68
CA TYR A 376 16.59 9.91 19.08
C TYR A 376 17.37 9.48 17.83
N VAL A 377 18.70 9.45 17.93
CA VAL A 377 19.60 9.05 16.84
C VAL A 377 20.57 8.00 17.35
N GLN A 378 20.57 6.84 16.72
CA GLN A 378 21.53 5.77 16.96
C GLN A 378 22.67 5.86 15.95
N LEU A 379 23.89 5.94 16.48
CA LEU A 379 25.12 5.91 15.71
C LEU A 379 25.80 4.54 15.80
N THR A 380 26.76 4.30 14.92
CA THR A 380 27.70 3.17 15.05
C THR A 380 28.58 3.33 16.30
N GLY A 381 28.08 2.87 17.46
CA GLY A 381 28.80 2.89 18.74
C GLY A 381 28.37 3.96 19.75
N ALA A 382 27.34 4.76 19.44
CA ALA A 382 26.84 5.79 20.34
C ALA A 382 25.34 6.05 20.15
N HIS A 383 24.75 6.76 21.11
CA HIS A 383 23.36 7.18 21.08
C HIS A 383 23.27 8.68 21.37
N LEU A 384 22.42 9.38 20.62
CA LEU A 384 22.16 10.81 20.75
C LEU A 384 20.69 11.05 21.06
N ILE A 385 20.43 12.05 21.90
CA ILE A 385 19.10 12.62 22.08
C ILE A 385 19.20 14.11 21.85
N GLU A 386 18.50 14.59 20.83
CA GLU A 386 18.48 15.97 20.38
C GLU A 386 17.04 16.50 20.46
N GLY A 387 16.86 17.80 20.71
CA GLY A 387 15.53 18.36 20.91
C GLY A 387 15.38 19.76 20.34
N SER A 388 14.18 20.08 19.86
CA SER A 388 13.87 21.30 19.10
C SER A 388 14.48 22.59 19.68
N HIS A 389 14.01 23.12 20.80
CA HIS A 389 14.47 24.40 21.37
C HIS A 389 14.69 24.30 22.88
N SER A 390 15.68 25.02 23.40
CA SER A 390 16.05 24.99 24.83
C SER A 390 16.22 23.55 25.37
N CYS A 391 16.88 22.71 24.57
CA CYS A 391 17.21 21.32 24.85
C CYS A 391 18.73 21.14 24.91
N TYR A 392 19.16 20.19 25.75
CA TYR A 392 20.53 19.69 25.72
C TYR A 392 20.66 18.61 24.64
N LEU A 393 21.83 18.56 24.00
CA LEU A 393 22.26 17.36 23.29
C LEU A 393 22.81 16.38 24.33
N TRP A 394 22.20 15.19 24.41
CA TRP A 394 22.66 14.11 25.28
C TRP A 394 23.36 13.04 24.47
N MET A 395 24.44 12.48 25.03
CA MET A 395 25.26 11.47 24.35
C MET A 395 25.56 10.31 25.28
N TYR A 396 25.29 9.09 24.82
CA TYR A 396 25.47 7.86 25.58
C TYR A 396 26.31 6.86 24.79
N LYS A 397 27.08 6.04 25.51
CA LYS A 397 27.79 4.89 24.92
C LYS A 397 26.84 3.72 24.64
N HIS A 398 25.96 3.44 25.60
CA HIS A 398 24.97 2.38 25.55
C HIS A 398 23.68 2.89 26.18
N LEU A 399 22.54 2.38 25.71
CA LEU A 399 21.24 2.57 26.33
C LEU A 399 20.66 1.20 26.67
N ASP A 400 20.04 1.08 27.84
CA ASP A 400 19.35 -0.14 28.23
C ASP A 400 18.17 -0.44 27.30
N PRO A 401 17.90 -1.71 26.91
CA PRO A 401 16.79 -2.04 26.03
C PRO A 401 15.40 -1.60 26.53
N GLU A 402 15.22 -1.39 27.84
CA GLU A 402 13.95 -0.96 28.44
C GLU A 402 13.74 0.57 28.38
N VAL A 403 14.72 1.36 27.90
CA VAL A 403 14.50 2.80 27.80
C VAL A 403 13.36 3.14 26.84
N CYS A 404 12.68 4.25 27.11
CA CYS A 404 11.50 4.65 26.36
C CYS A 404 11.73 4.80 24.85
N VAL A 405 12.96 5.06 24.40
CA VAL A 405 13.27 5.19 22.97
C VAL A 405 13.20 3.88 22.18
N PHE A 406 13.29 2.73 22.86
CA PHE A 406 13.14 1.41 22.24
C PHE A 406 11.74 0.82 22.41
N ASN A 407 10.93 1.37 23.32
CA ASN A 407 9.57 0.90 23.56
C ASN A 407 8.56 1.56 22.60
N TYR A 408 8.03 0.79 21.65
CA TYR A 408 7.06 1.27 20.65
C TYR A 408 5.61 1.33 21.16
N ASP A 409 5.33 0.74 22.33
CA ASP A 409 4.00 0.77 22.94
C ASP A 409 3.73 2.09 23.67
N ILE A 410 4.79 2.84 24.00
CA ILE A 410 4.68 4.18 24.58
C ILE A 410 4.37 5.19 23.47
N SER A 411 3.09 5.49 23.32
CA SER A 411 2.58 6.43 22.31
C SER A 411 2.81 7.90 22.69
N GLN A 412 2.83 8.22 23.99
CA GLN A 412 2.93 9.60 24.49
C GLN A 412 3.93 9.81 25.64
N PRO A 413 5.25 9.58 25.40
CA PRO A 413 6.26 9.84 26.43
C PRO A 413 6.33 11.33 26.80
N THR A 414 6.68 11.60 28.05
CA THR A 414 6.97 12.97 28.52
C THR A 414 8.35 13.43 28.06
N TYR A 415 8.57 14.75 28.02
CA TYR A 415 9.89 15.31 27.71
C TYR A 415 10.98 14.82 28.70
N SER A 416 10.65 14.73 30.00
CA SER A 416 11.59 14.24 31.01
C SER A 416 11.95 12.77 30.77
N GLN A 417 10.97 11.91 30.47
CA GLN A 417 11.22 10.51 30.13
C GLN A 417 12.17 10.35 28.95
N LEU A 418 12.11 11.23 27.96
CA LEU A 418 12.99 11.22 26.80
C LEU A 418 14.36 11.88 27.04
N THR A 419 14.61 12.51 28.18
CA THR A 419 15.84 13.29 28.41
C THR A 419 16.49 12.92 29.76
N SER A 420 16.30 13.75 30.80
CA SER A 420 16.89 13.52 32.12
C SER A 420 16.45 12.18 32.74
N GLY A 421 15.25 11.71 32.43
CA GLY A 421 14.72 10.42 32.85
C GLY A 421 15.54 9.25 32.34
N ILE A 422 15.94 9.25 31.07
CA ILE A 422 16.87 8.23 30.52
C ILE A 422 18.19 8.27 31.29
N ASN A 423 18.76 9.46 31.49
CA ASN A 423 20.02 9.56 32.23
C ASN A 423 19.91 9.02 33.66
N HIS A 424 18.81 9.32 34.36
CA HIS A 424 18.55 8.80 35.70
C HIS A 424 18.40 7.28 35.70
N GLN A 425 17.65 6.72 34.76
CA GLN A 425 17.51 5.27 34.60
C GLN A 425 18.86 4.60 34.33
N MET A 426 19.70 5.17 33.45
CA MET A 426 21.03 4.61 33.17
C MET A 426 21.95 4.65 34.39
N LEU A 427 21.92 5.74 35.16
CA LEU A 427 22.68 5.88 36.41
C LEU A 427 22.28 4.84 37.46
N GLN A 428 21.00 4.46 37.52
CA GLN A 428 20.52 3.43 38.44
C GLN A 428 21.04 2.02 38.08
N ILE A 429 21.36 1.78 36.80
CA ILE A 429 21.93 0.50 36.36
C ILE A 429 23.44 0.48 36.64
N SER A 430 24.17 1.52 36.22
CA SER A 430 25.60 1.66 36.48
C SER A 430 26.09 3.08 36.19
N GLU A 431 27.09 3.55 36.95
CA GLU A 431 27.74 4.85 36.71
C GLU A 431 28.34 4.93 35.29
N ASP A 432 28.78 3.81 34.73
CA ASP A 432 29.37 3.76 33.39
C ASP A 432 28.35 3.97 32.26
N MET A 433 27.07 3.72 32.53
CA MET A 433 25.97 3.86 31.56
C MET A 433 25.39 5.27 31.49
N ARG A 434 25.77 6.15 32.43
CA ARG A 434 25.35 7.56 32.42
C ARG A 434 25.71 8.27 31.10
N ALA A 435 25.02 9.37 30.81
CA ALA A 435 25.35 10.23 29.68
C ALA A 435 26.83 10.67 29.77
N LYS A 436 27.60 10.39 28.72
CA LYS A 436 29.00 10.85 28.62
C LYS A 436 29.07 12.35 28.37
N ALA A 437 28.04 12.92 27.73
CA ALA A 437 27.89 14.36 27.64
C ALA A 437 26.44 14.82 27.76
N LYS A 438 26.30 15.98 28.40
CA LYS A 438 25.13 16.86 28.37
C LYS A 438 25.62 18.22 27.86
N ILE A 439 25.18 18.62 26.68
CA ILE A 439 25.75 19.76 25.95
C ILE A 439 24.66 20.81 25.72
N THR A 440 24.90 22.04 26.15
CA THR A 440 24.07 23.19 25.79
C THR A 440 24.47 23.67 24.41
N HIS A 441 23.49 23.91 23.54
CA HIS A 441 23.72 24.56 22.26
C HIS A 441 24.17 26.00 22.48
N SER A 442 25.44 26.29 22.20
CA SER A 442 26.02 27.63 22.32
C SER A 442 26.85 27.94 21.08
N PRO A 443 26.36 28.75 20.14
CA PRO A 443 27.03 28.99 18.86
C PRO A 443 28.35 29.78 18.99
N THR A 444 28.71 30.21 20.20
CA THR A 444 29.97 30.92 20.46
C THR A 444 31.17 29.99 20.26
N ASN A 445 32.10 30.40 19.39
CA ASN A 445 33.43 29.79 19.21
C ASN A 445 33.40 28.27 19.01
N PHE A 446 32.38 27.74 18.32
CA PHE A 446 32.19 26.31 18.07
C PHE A 446 32.20 25.42 19.33
N SER A 447 31.94 26.00 20.50
CA SER A 447 32.18 25.32 21.79
C SER A 447 31.37 24.03 21.94
N TRP A 448 30.08 24.06 21.57
CA TRP A 448 29.22 22.89 21.63
C TRP A 448 29.59 21.85 20.57
N GLN A 449 29.89 22.26 19.32
CA GLN A 449 30.32 21.35 18.25
C GLN A 449 31.62 20.65 18.60
N ARG A 450 32.61 21.38 19.13
CA ARG A 450 33.87 20.80 19.59
C ARG A 450 33.63 19.75 20.66
N LYS A 451 32.83 20.09 21.69
CA LYS A 451 32.50 19.15 22.76
C LYS A 451 31.79 17.89 22.23
N ALA A 452 30.82 18.06 21.32
CA ALA A 452 30.13 16.95 20.70
C ALA A 452 31.08 16.05 19.89
N LEU A 453 31.94 16.64 19.05
CA LEU A 453 32.95 15.92 18.27
C LEU A 453 33.96 15.17 19.14
N THR A 454 34.46 15.79 20.21
CA THR A 454 35.36 15.14 21.17
C THR A 454 34.67 13.94 21.81
N THR A 455 33.44 14.12 22.32
CA THR A 455 32.69 13.03 22.94
C THR A 455 32.37 11.91 21.95
N LEU A 456 31.98 12.22 20.71
CA LEU A 456 31.75 11.19 19.67
C LEU A 456 33.00 10.35 19.42
N ARG A 457 34.17 10.99 19.35
CA ARG A 457 35.43 10.25 19.17
C ARG A 457 35.76 9.37 20.38
N GLU A 458 35.59 9.87 21.60
CA GLU A 458 35.78 9.09 22.82
C GLU A 458 34.85 7.86 22.87
N LEU A 459 33.67 7.96 22.28
CA LEU A 459 32.72 6.87 22.09
C LEU A 459 33.08 5.93 20.93
N GLY A 460 34.15 6.20 20.19
CA GLY A 460 34.60 5.39 19.06
C GLY A 460 33.90 5.71 17.73
N VAL A 461 33.10 6.78 17.66
CA VAL A 461 32.47 7.23 16.42
C VAL A 461 33.50 7.95 15.56
N LYS A 462 33.70 7.44 14.34
CA LYS A 462 34.64 8.01 13.36
C LYS A 462 34.00 9.19 12.64
N VAL A 463 34.12 10.38 13.24
CA VAL A 463 33.61 11.64 12.68
C VAL A 463 34.70 12.70 12.70
N THR A 464 34.78 13.49 11.64
CA THR A 464 35.69 14.64 11.54
C THR A 464 34.90 15.95 11.52
N PRO A 465 35.52 17.09 11.88
CA PRO A 465 34.87 18.39 11.77
C PRO A 465 34.42 18.72 10.35
N LYS A 466 35.07 18.16 9.31
CA LYS A 466 34.72 18.41 7.91
C LYS A 466 33.38 17.75 7.53
N ASP A 467 33.03 16.65 8.21
CA ASP A 467 31.80 15.92 7.91
C ASP A 467 30.55 16.68 8.39
N VAL A 468 30.67 17.44 9.48
CA VAL A 468 29.53 18.01 10.23
C VAL A 468 29.52 19.54 10.32
N LEU A 469 30.50 20.22 9.71
CA LEU A 469 30.56 21.68 9.63
C LEU A 469 30.48 22.12 8.18
N SER A 470 29.96 23.33 7.96
CA SER A 470 30.01 23.95 6.62
C SER A 470 31.45 24.23 6.21
N ASP A 471 31.73 24.36 4.91
CA ASP A 471 33.10 24.67 4.44
C ASP A 471 33.68 25.94 5.07
N LYS A 472 32.83 26.94 5.32
CA LYS A 472 33.22 28.19 5.99
C LYS A 472 33.55 27.93 7.46
N ASP A 473 32.66 27.24 8.17
CA ASP A 473 32.82 26.95 9.59
C ASP A 473 34.01 26.02 9.84
N TYR A 474 34.24 25.03 8.97
CA TYR A 474 35.39 24.14 9.04
C TYR A 474 36.71 24.91 8.93
N LYS A 475 36.82 25.88 8.01
CA LYS A 475 38.02 26.73 7.89
C LYS A 475 38.27 27.53 9.16
N GLN A 476 37.22 28.11 9.75
CA GLN A 476 37.33 28.86 11.01
C GLN A 476 37.68 27.96 12.19
N PHE A 477 37.01 26.82 12.31
CA PHE A 477 37.28 25.81 13.32
C PHE A 477 38.74 25.35 13.27
N LYS A 478 39.26 25.08 12.07
CA LYS A 478 40.66 24.70 11.83
C LYS A 478 41.65 25.80 12.23
N GLN A 479 41.35 27.07 11.97
CA GLN A 479 42.19 28.18 12.40
C GLN A 479 42.24 28.30 13.93
N GLN A 480 41.12 28.04 14.60
CA GLN A 480 41.00 28.21 16.05
C GLN A 480 41.57 27.04 16.86
N PHE A 481 41.43 25.81 16.37
CA PHE A 481 41.77 24.60 17.13
C PHE A 481 42.86 23.72 16.48
N GLY A 482 43.32 24.04 15.27
CA GLY A 482 44.32 23.26 14.54
C GLY A 482 43.80 21.93 13.97
N THR A 483 44.63 21.25 13.16
CA THR A 483 44.25 19.97 12.52
C THR A 483 44.77 18.72 13.20
N ARG A 484 45.80 18.83 14.05
CA ARG A 484 46.45 17.66 14.65
C ARG A 484 45.54 16.88 15.59
N GLU A 485 44.61 17.57 16.25
CA GLU A 485 43.60 16.92 17.07
C GLU A 485 42.55 16.16 16.25
N TRP A 486 42.47 16.33 14.92
CA TRP A 486 41.33 15.85 14.12
C TRP A 486 41.67 15.09 12.82
N GLN A 487 42.91 14.61 12.71
CA GLN A 487 43.38 13.74 11.62
C GLN A 487 43.06 12.26 11.87
#